data_AF-M3I007-F1
#
_entry.id   AF-M3I007-F1
#
_cell.length_a   1.000
_cell.length_b   1.000
_cell.length_c   1.000
_cell.angle_alpha   90.00
_cell.angle_beta   90.00
_cell.angle_gamma   90.00
#
_symmetry.space_group_name_H-M   'P 1'
#
loop_
_entity.id
_entity.type
_entity.pdbx_description
1 polymer ?
#
loop_
_entity_poly.entity_id
_entity_poly.type
_entity_poly.pdbx_seq_one_letter_code
_entity_poly.pdbx_strand_id
1 'polypeptide(L)' 'MRLLEFSKTFFLNIQTVFWKEFSIYFNSSVGSIFASFFYF' A
#
# COMPACT_ATOMS: atom_id res chain seq x y z
N MET A 1 -6.64 -15.25 -22.14
CA MET A 1 -5.23 -15.05 -21.76
C MET A 1 -4.91 -13.57 -21.48
N ARG A 2 -5.09 -12.65 -22.46
CA ARG A 2 -4.78 -11.21 -22.29
C ARG A 2 -5.51 -10.47 -21.15
N LEU A 3 -6.77 -10.83 -20.87
CA LEU A 3 -7.55 -10.23 -19.78
C LEU A 3 -6.99 -10.55 -18.39
N LEU A 4 -6.43 -11.76 -18.21
CA LEU A 4 -5.80 -12.16 -16.95
C LEU A 4 -4.46 -11.46 -16.73
N GLU A 5 -3.67 -11.27 -17.79
CA GLU A 5 -2.43 -10.48 -17.74
C GLU A 5 -2.72 -9.00 -17.45
N PHE A 6 -3.72 -8.41 -18.12
CA PHE A 6 -4.14 -7.05 -17.86
C PHE A 6 -4.60 -6.88 -16.41
N SER A 7 -5.42 -7.80 -15.91
CA SER A 7 -5.88 -7.77 -14.52
C SER A 7 -4.72 -7.92 -13.53
N LYS A 8 -3.78 -8.84 -13.79
CA LYS A 8 -2.56 -9.00 -12.97
C LYS A 8 -1.73 -7.71 -12.90
N THR A 9 -1.46 -7.09 -14.04
CA THR A 9 -0.68 -5.85 -14.10
C THR A 9 -1.41 -4.70 -13.40
N PHE A 10 -2.72 -4.61 -13.57
CA PHE A 10 -3.55 -3.62 -12.90
C PHE A 10 -3.52 -3.78 -11.37
N PHE A 11 -3.70 -5.00 -10.86
CA PHE A 11 -3.61 -5.29 -9.43
C PHE A 11 -2.21 -5.01 -8.87
N LEU A 12 -1.15 -5.41 -9.56
CA LEU A 12 0.23 -5.13 -9.15
C LEU A 12 0.51 -3.62 -9.08
N ASN A 13 0.00 -2.85 -10.04
CA ASN A 13 0.18 -1.41 -10.05
C ASN A 13 -0.58 -0.74 -8.91
N ILE A 14 -1.84 -1.11 -8.66
CA ILE A 14 -2.61 -0.62 -7.51
C ILE A 14 -1.92 -0.97 -6.20
N GLN A 15 -1.48 -2.23 -6.05
CA GLN A 15 -0.78 -2.68 -4.86
C GLN A 15 0.51 -1.88 -4.64
N THR A 16 1.26 -1.59 -5.69
CA THR A 16 2.49 -0.81 -5.62
C THR A 16 2.23 0.64 -5.20
N VAL A 17 1.25 1.31 -5.82
CA VAL A 17 0.88 2.68 -5.44
C VAL A 17 0.34 2.72 -4.00
N PHE A 18 -0.50 1.75 -3.63
CA PHE A 18 -1.02 1.63 -2.27
C PHE A 18 0.12 1.47 -1.26
N TRP A 19 1.06 0.55 -1.49
CA TRP A 19 2.21 0.37 -0.59
C TRP A 19 3.09 1.60 -0.48
N LYS A 20 3.27 2.34 -1.58
CA LYS A 20 4.03 3.59 -1.57
C LYS A 20 3.35 4.64 -0.69
N GLU A 21 2.06 4.88 -0.90
CA GLU A 21 1.31 5.87 -0.12
C GLU A 21 1.18 5.44 1.35
N PHE A 22 0.96 4.15 1.60
CA PHE A 22 0.93 3.56 2.92
C PHE A 22 2.27 3.74 3.64
N SER A 23 3.39 3.48 2.97
CA SER A 23 4.73 3.70 3.53
C SER A 23 4.98 5.17 3.85
N ILE A 24 4.54 6.10 2.99
CA ILE A 24 4.67 7.54 3.24
C ILE A 24 3.82 7.96 4.44
N TYR A 25 2.59 7.46 4.54
CA TYR A 25 1.70 7.71 5.66
C TYR A 25 2.32 7.24 6.97
N PHE A 26 2.81 5.99 7.03
CA PHE A 26 3.44 5.41 8.23
C PHE A 26 4.79 6.05 8.58
N ASN A 27 5.49 6.66 7.61
CA ASN A 27 6.73 7.39 7.87
C ASN A 27 6.49 8.84 8.34
N SER A 28 5.24 9.31 8.33
CA SER A 28 4.86 10.58 8.95
C SER A 28 4.63 10.41 10.46
N SER A 29 4.83 11.47 11.24
CA SER A 29 4.53 11.46 12.69
C SER A 29 3.11 10.98 12.99
N VAL A 30 2.14 11.31 12.13
CA VAL A 30 0.74 10.86 12.30
C VAL A 30 0.61 9.35 12.09
N GLY A 31 1.26 8.81 11.07
CA GLY A 31 1.24 7.37 10.83
C GLY A 31 2.04 6.57 11.85
N SER A 32 3.13 7.12 12.39
CA SER A 32 3.86 6.53 13.52
C SER A 32 3.00 6.47 14.80
N ILE A 33 2.22 7.52 15.06
CA ILE A 33 1.24 7.51 16.16
C ILE A 33 0.13 6.50 15.89
N PHE A 34 -0.39 6.42 14.66
CA PHE A 34 -1.38 5.41 14.30
C PHE A 34 -0.81 3.99 14.48
N ALA A 35 0.42 3.75 14.02
CA ALA A 35 1.12 2.47 14.14
C ALA A 35 1.33 2.04 15.59
N SER A 36 1.60 3.00 16.49
CA SER A 36 1.82 2.70 17.91
C SER A 36 0.58 2.13 18.60
N PHE A 37 -0.64 2.42 18.12
CA PHE A 37 -1.88 1.81 18.63
C PHE A 37 -2.02 0.33 18.29
N PHE A 38 -1.35 -0.16 17.24
CA PHE A 38 -1.40 -1.56 16.81
C PHE A 38 -0.16 -2.35 17.22
N TYR A 39 0.84 -1.71 17.84
CA TYR A 39 2.06 -2.36 18.34
C TYR A 39 1.87 -2.99 19.74
N PHE A 40 0.63 -3.27 20.15
CA PHE A 40 0.30 -3.88 21.45
C PHE A 40 -0.23 -5.30 21.29
#